data_AF-A0A0Q3FJN7-F1
#
_entry.id   AF-A0A0Q3FJN7-F1
#
_cell.length_a   1.000
_cell.length_b   1.000
_cell.length_c   1.000
_cell.angle_alpha   90.00
_cell.angle_beta   90.00
_cell.angle_gamma   90.00
#
_symmetry.space_group_name_H-M   'P 1'
#
loop_
_entity.id
_entity.type
_entity.pdbx_description
1 polymer ?
#
loop_
_entity_poly.entity_id
_entity_poly.type
_entity_poly.pdbx_seq_one_letter_code
_entity_poly.pdbx_strand_id
1 'polypeptide(L)'
;MKQVRTALAIASLLKRTLVMPALWCRLDRMWFGHPGVLEGTMTRQPFLCPMDHVFEVNVMLKDLPEEDFGPHIDFREYSFLENPSLPKQVKESFLEVQLCDEHSTRCSTANETNKHRPLILARNNTEETLLNVFSPYKNIKILQFSSIVDAFRGFADAAVETKFRDRVKRYVGIWCCVEFREIGHIYYDMYWDEKPGWKPHPPQNREDDHPPWP
;
A
#
# COMPACT_ATOMS: atom_id res chain seq x y z
N MET A 1 -6.34 -0.81 -1.59
CA MET A 1 -5.94 -0.43 -0.21
C MET A 1 -5.26 -1.58 0.55
N LYS A 2 -5.93 -2.71 0.83
CA LYS A 2 -5.34 -3.87 1.56
C LYS A 2 -3.91 -4.25 1.11
N GLN A 3 -3.68 -4.39 -0.19
CA GLN A 3 -2.35 -4.71 -0.75
C GLN A 3 -1.29 -3.68 -0.36
N VAL A 4 -1.57 -2.39 -0.56
CA VAL A 4 -0.65 -1.29 -0.22
C VAL A 4 -0.42 -1.22 1.29
N ARG A 5 -1.47 -1.40 2.12
CA ARG A 5 -1.35 -1.49 3.58
C ARG A 5 -0.35 -2.59 3.99
N THR A 6 -0.51 -3.80 3.44
CA THR A 6 0.38 -4.93 3.77
C THR A 6 1.80 -4.68 3.26
N ALA A 7 1.96 -4.09 2.07
CA ALA A 7 3.28 -3.75 1.53
C ALA A 7 4.00 -2.68 2.37
N LEU A 8 3.28 -1.65 2.84
CA LEU A 8 3.81 -0.64 3.77
C LEU A 8 4.24 -1.26 5.11
N ALA A 9 3.45 -2.18 5.65
CA ALA A 9 3.78 -2.87 6.90
C ALA A 9 5.07 -3.70 6.76
N ILE A 10 5.21 -4.46 5.67
CA ILE A 10 6.41 -5.26 5.39
C ILE A 10 7.62 -4.36 5.11
N ALA A 11 7.44 -3.27 4.36
CA ALA A 11 8.49 -2.28 4.10
C ALA A 11 9.02 -1.66 5.40
N SER A 12 8.11 -1.26 6.30
CA SER A 12 8.41 -0.77 7.64
C SER A 12 9.18 -1.81 8.46
N LEU A 13 8.70 -3.06 8.48
CA LEU A 13 9.30 -4.15 9.24
C LEU A 13 10.72 -4.49 8.76
N LEU A 14 10.90 -4.60 7.45
CA LEU A 14 12.19 -4.95 6.84
C LEU A 14 13.13 -3.75 6.67
N LYS A 15 12.68 -2.54 7.04
CA LYS A 15 13.39 -1.26 6.84
C LYS A 15 13.82 -1.08 5.38
N ARG A 16 12.88 -1.31 4.47
CA ARG A 16 13.07 -1.20 3.01
C ARG A 16 12.16 -0.14 2.44
N THR A 17 12.63 0.51 1.38
CA THR A 17 11.81 1.41 0.57
C THR A 17 10.76 0.61 -0.21
N LEU A 18 9.49 1.03 -0.13
CA LEU A 18 8.41 0.45 -0.91
C LEU A 18 8.38 1.05 -2.32
N VAL A 19 8.51 0.23 -3.36
CA VAL A 19 8.10 0.66 -4.71
C VAL A 19 6.58 0.50 -4.79
N MET A 20 5.86 1.59 -4.92
CA MET A 20 4.40 1.61 -4.97
C MET A 20 3.89 0.89 -6.22
N PRO A 21 2.75 0.19 -6.16
CA PRO A 21 2.19 -0.43 -7.35
C PRO A 21 1.62 0.62 -8.31
N ALA A 22 1.50 0.24 -9.58
CA ALA A 22 0.70 0.98 -10.55
C ALA A 22 -0.76 1.04 -10.07
N LEU A 23 -1.35 2.23 -10.06
CA LEU A 23 -2.72 2.46 -9.60
C LEU A 23 -3.64 2.64 -10.81
N TRP A 24 -4.73 1.89 -10.85
CA TRP A 24 -5.73 2.01 -11.90
C TRP A 24 -6.99 2.65 -11.35
N CYS A 25 -7.35 3.81 -11.91
CA CYS A 25 -8.51 4.58 -11.50
C CYS A 25 -9.58 4.57 -12.60
N ARG A 26 -10.83 4.75 -12.20
CA ARG A 26 -11.98 4.92 -13.11
C ARG A 26 -12.62 6.31 -13.05
N LEU A 27 -12.34 7.04 -11.97
CA LEU A 27 -13.06 8.24 -11.63
C LEU A 27 -12.08 9.34 -11.25
N ASP A 28 -12.47 10.58 -11.52
CA ASP A 28 -11.68 11.77 -11.20
C ASP A 28 -11.65 12.03 -9.68
N ARG A 29 -10.55 12.59 -9.19
CA ARG A 29 -10.40 13.05 -7.80
C ARG A 29 -10.69 14.53 -7.79
N MET A 30 -11.80 14.93 -7.18
CA MET A 30 -12.21 16.32 -7.02
C MET A 30 -12.80 16.55 -5.62
N TRP A 31 -12.72 17.78 -5.12
CA TRP A 31 -13.26 18.15 -3.81
C TRP A 31 -14.77 18.41 -3.84
N PHE A 32 -15.33 18.79 -5.00
CA PHE A 32 -16.76 19.09 -5.20
C PHE A 32 -17.49 17.92 -5.87
N GLY A 33 -18.83 17.92 -5.85
CA GLY A 33 -19.65 16.89 -6.52
C GLY A 33 -19.58 16.91 -8.05
N HIS A 34 -19.38 15.75 -8.66
CA HIS A 34 -19.22 15.59 -10.11
C HIS A 34 -19.77 14.23 -10.58
N PRO A 35 -20.02 14.02 -11.89
CA PRO A 35 -20.57 12.78 -12.44
C PRO A 35 -19.57 11.60 -12.48
N GLY A 36 -18.48 11.68 -11.73
CA GLY A 36 -17.40 10.69 -11.68
C GLY A 36 -16.35 10.83 -12.76
N VAL A 37 -16.75 11.04 -14.01
CA VAL A 37 -15.85 11.41 -15.12
C VAL A 37 -16.28 12.78 -15.63
N LEU A 38 -15.37 13.76 -15.61
CA LEU A 38 -15.70 15.11 -16.06
C LEU A 38 -16.06 15.13 -17.54
N GLU A 39 -17.15 15.84 -17.87
CA GLU A 39 -17.59 16.00 -19.26
C GLU A 39 -16.49 16.65 -20.11
N GLY A 40 -16.29 16.13 -21.32
CA GLY A 40 -15.24 16.59 -22.24
C GLY A 40 -13.85 15.96 -22.00
N THR A 41 -13.69 15.12 -20.97
CA THR A 41 -12.44 14.40 -20.73
C THR A 41 -12.22 13.32 -21.79
N MET A 42 -11.03 13.29 -22.40
CA MET A 42 -10.65 12.28 -23.42
C MET A 42 -9.94 11.05 -22.83
N THR A 43 -9.72 11.03 -21.52
CA THR A 43 -9.02 9.95 -20.82
C THR A 43 -9.83 8.64 -20.89
N ARG A 44 -9.24 7.62 -21.50
CA ARG A 44 -9.85 6.29 -21.57
C ARG A 44 -9.82 5.62 -20.20
N GLN A 45 -10.94 5.03 -19.81
CA GLN A 45 -11.12 4.38 -18.52
C GLN A 45 -10.96 2.85 -18.63
N PRO A 46 -10.36 2.17 -17.63
CA PRO A 46 -9.61 2.76 -16.53
C PRO A 46 -8.28 3.36 -17.02
N PHE A 47 -7.77 4.36 -16.31
CA PHE A 47 -6.46 4.95 -16.58
C PHE A 47 -5.48 4.63 -15.46
N LEU A 48 -4.20 4.63 -15.81
CA LEU A 48 -3.11 4.62 -14.85
C LEU A 48 -3.08 5.98 -14.15
N CYS A 49 -3.55 6.03 -12.91
CA CYS A 49 -3.62 7.27 -12.15
C CYS A 49 -2.30 7.56 -11.44
N PRO A 50 -1.93 8.85 -11.34
CA PRO A 50 -0.78 9.22 -10.53
C PRO A 50 -1.09 8.93 -9.05
N MET A 51 -0.05 8.75 -8.25
CA MET A 51 -0.20 8.28 -6.87
C MET A 51 -0.95 9.26 -5.98
N ASP A 52 -0.79 10.57 -6.24
CA ASP A 52 -1.51 11.65 -5.59
C ASP A 52 -3.00 11.68 -5.96
N HIS A 53 -3.49 10.84 -6.86
CA HIS A 53 -4.92 10.67 -7.09
C HIS A 53 -5.60 9.81 -6.01
N VAL A 54 -4.83 9.01 -5.27
CA VAL A 54 -5.34 8.06 -4.25
C VAL A 54 -4.75 8.35 -2.87
N PHE A 55 -3.50 8.80 -2.83
CA PHE A 55 -2.75 9.01 -1.60
C PHE A 55 -2.42 10.50 -1.38
N GLU A 56 -2.37 10.91 -0.11
CA GLU A 56 -1.85 12.21 0.31
C GLU A 56 -0.33 12.19 0.32
N VAL A 57 0.29 12.24 -0.87
CA VAL A 57 1.76 12.14 -1.04
C VAL A 57 2.49 13.22 -0.24
N ASN A 58 1.92 14.41 -0.13
CA ASN A 58 2.43 15.49 0.71
C ASN A 58 2.48 15.13 2.20
N VAL A 59 1.62 14.23 2.69
CA VAL A 59 1.64 13.71 4.06
C VAL A 59 2.60 12.54 4.18
N MET A 60 2.65 11.66 3.17
CA MET A 60 3.60 10.54 3.13
C MET A 60 5.07 11.02 3.16
N LEU A 61 5.36 12.17 2.55
CA LEU A 61 6.69 12.78 2.54
C LEU A 61 7.05 13.54 3.83
N LYS A 62 6.11 13.73 4.77
CA LYS A 62 6.39 14.43 6.03
C LYS A 62 7.04 13.50 7.05
N ASP A 63 7.96 14.06 7.81
CA ASP A 63 8.51 13.44 9.00
C ASP A 63 7.51 13.53 10.16
N LEU A 64 6.57 12.60 10.17
CA LEU A 64 5.63 12.42 11.28
C LEU A 64 6.38 11.89 12.51
N PRO A 65 6.07 12.39 13.74
CA PRO A 65 6.73 11.96 14.97
C PRO A 65 6.71 10.44 15.15
N GLU A 66 7.88 9.81 15.35
CA GLU A 66 7.96 8.34 15.51
C GLU A 66 7.29 7.85 16.80
N GLU A 67 7.21 8.71 17.81
CA GLU A 67 6.53 8.41 19.07
C GLU A 67 5.04 8.11 18.87
N ASP A 68 4.39 8.83 17.95
CA ASP A 68 2.96 8.71 17.66
C ASP A 68 2.67 7.83 16.44
N PHE A 69 3.55 7.86 15.44
CA PHE A 69 3.30 7.27 14.10
C PHE A 69 4.25 6.13 13.75
N GLY A 70 5.17 5.76 14.65
CA GLY A 70 6.16 4.74 14.37
C GLY A 70 7.18 5.18 13.31
N PRO A 71 8.04 4.28 12.83
CA PRO A 71 9.17 4.63 11.96
C PRO A 71 8.71 5.22 10.61
N HIS A 72 9.56 6.06 10.02
CA HIS A 72 9.37 6.54 8.65
C HIS A 72 9.37 5.37 7.65
N ILE A 73 8.53 5.47 6.62
CA ILE A 73 8.42 4.45 5.56
C ILE A 73 8.72 5.12 4.22
N ASP A 74 9.94 4.89 3.71
CA ASP A 74 10.33 5.38 2.40
C ASP A 74 9.51 4.71 1.29
N PHE A 75 9.23 5.46 0.23
CA PHE A 75 8.59 4.92 -0.96
C PHE A 75 9.20 5.47 -2.27
N ARG A 76 8.91 4.77 -3.36
CA ARG A 76 9.17 5.19 -4.76
C ARG A 76 7.91 4.97 -5.57
N GLU A 77 7.74 5.75 -6.63
CA GLU A 77 6.66 5.57 -7.60
C GLU A 77 6.84 4.30 -8.44
N TYR A 78 5.75 3.83 -9.07
CA TYR A 78 5.68 2.50 -9.69
C TYR A 78 6.67 2.29 -10.83
N SER A 79 7.01 3.34 -11.58
CA SER A 79 7.93 3.25 -12.72
C SER A 79 9.41 3.37 -12.33
N PHE A 80 9.71 3.45 -11.03
CA PHE A 80 11.07 3.60 -10.52
C PHE A 80 12.06 2.55 -11.07
N LEU A 81 11.64 1.29 -11.18
CA LEU A 81 12.48 0.20 -11.70
C LEU A 81 12.65 0.26 -13.22
N GLU A 82 11.79 0.98 -13.93
CA GLU A 82 11.86 1.19 -15.38
C GLU A 82 12.79 2.34 -15.75
N ASN A 83 13.09 3.25 -14.80
CA ASN A 83 13.96 4.39 -15.01
C ASN A 83 15.33 3.97 -15.63
N PRO A 84 15.71 4.48 -16.81
CA PRO A 84 16.98 4.13 -17.48
C PRO A 84 18.22 4.48 -16.66
N SER A 85 18.13 5.48 -15.78
CA SER A 85 19.22 5.94 -14.91
C SER A 85 19.41 5.07 -13.66
N LEU A 86 18.50 4.12 -13.38
CA LEU A 86 18.65 3.23 -12.24
C LEU A 86 19.82 2.24 -12.51
N PRO A 87 20.83 2.15 -11.63
CA PRO A 87 21.98 1.29 -11.85
C PRO A 87 21.60 -0.17 -12.08
N LYS A 88 22.23 -0.82 -13.06
CA LYS A 88 21.98 -2.23 -13.39
C LYS A 88 22.17 -3.15 -12.18
N GLN A 89 23.14 -2.85 -11.32
CA GLN A 89 23.40 -3.63 -10.11
C GLN A 89 22.20 -3.68 -9.15
N VAL A 90 21.32 -2.67 -9.19
CA VAL A 90 20.08 -2.67 -8.41
C VAL A 90 19.02 -3.51 -9.11
N LYS A 91 18.78 -3.27 -10.41
CA LYS A 91 17.76 -3.98 -11.20
C LYS A 91 17.98 -5.49 -11.24
N GLU A 92 19.24 -5.92 -11.35
CA GLU A 92 19.62 -7.32 -11.45
C GLU A 92 19.71 -8.02 -10.07
N SER A 93 19.65 -7.27 -8.98
CA SER A 93 19.67 -7.81 -7.61
C SER A 93 18.26 -7.91 -7.06
N PHE A 94 17.51 -8.90 -7.53
CA PHE A 94 16.15 -9.17 -7.06
C PHE A 94 15.98 -10.60 -6.54
N LEU A 95 15.03 -10.76 -5.63
CA LEU A 95 14.50 -12.04 -5.15
C LEU A 95 13.01 -12.05 -5.46
N GLU A 96 12.57 -13.00 -6.28
CA GLU A 96 11.15 -13.24 -6.49
C GLU A 96 10.57 -13.98 -5.28
N VAL A 97 9.43 -13.53 -4.77
CA VAL A 97 8.71 -14.11 -3.64
C VAL A 97 7.32 -14.48 -4.10
N GLN A 98 6.97 -15.75 -3.96
CA GLN A 98 5.66 -16.28 -4.33
C GLN A 98 4.93 -16.73 -3.07
N LEU A 99 3.73 -16.20 -2.86
CA LEU A 99 2.86 -16.67 -1.80
C LEU A 99 2.24 -18.00 -2.19
N CYS A 100 2.11 -18.91 -1.23
CA CYS A 100 1.42 -20.16 -1.43
C CYS A 100 -0.06 -19.98 -1.80
N ASP A 101 -0.55 -20.89 -2.63
CA ASP A 101 -1.98 -21.03 -2.88
C ASP A 101 -2.69 -21.58 -1.64
N GLU A 102 -3.91 -21.09 -1.39
CA GLU A 102 -4.75 -21.50 -0.25
C GLU A 102 -5.05 -23.01 -0.26
N HIS A 103 -4.98 -23.65 -1.42
CA HIS A 103 -5.28 -25.07 -1.62
C HIS A 103 -4.05 -25.98 -1.68
N SER A 104 -2.82 -25.44 -1.55
CA SER A 104 -1.62 -26.27 -1.64
C SER A 104 -1.28 -26.91 -0.28
N THR A 105 -1.21 -28.25 -0.26
CA THR A 105 -0.85 -29.04 0.93
C THR A 105 0.66 -29.13 1.18
N ARG A 106 1.48 -28.53 0.32
CA ARG A 106 2.96 -28.54 0.39
C ARG A 106 3.56 -27.13 0.50
N CYS A 107 2.88 -26.23 1.19
CA CYS A 107 3.43 -24.92 1.51
C CYS A 107 4.35 -25.02 2.73
N SER A 108 5.61 -25.39 2.52
CA SER A 108 6.66 -25.19 3.52
C SER A 108 7.54 -24.06 3.03
N THR A 109 7.78 -23.05 3.86
CA THR A 109 8.68 -21.94 3.52
C THR A 109 10.04 -22.51 3.16
N ALA A 110 10.35 -22.52 1.87
CA ALA A 110 11.53 -23.18 1.34
C ALA A 110 12.67 -22.17 1.29
N ASN A 111 13.63 -22.31 2.20
CA ASN A 111 14.87 -21.54 2.22
C ASN A 111 15.87 -22.07 1.18
N GLU A 112 15.43 -22.35 -0.04
CA GLU A 112 16.35 -22.74 -1.10
C GLU A 112 17.03 -21.47 -1.64
N THR A 113 18.33 -21.32 -1.36
CA THR A 113 19.19 -20.22 -1.84
C THR A 113 19.55 -20.36 -3.32
N ASN A 114 18.65 -20.92 -4.12
CA ASN A 114 18.88 -21.13 -5.54
C ASN A 114 18.50 -19.85 -6.30
N LYS A 115 19.49 -19.18 -6.91
CA LYS A 115 19.33 -17.87 -7.59
C LYS A 115 18.24 -17.85 -8.69
N HIS A 116 17.78 -19.02 -9.14
CA HIS A 116 16.79 -19.16 -10.21
C HIS A 116 15.40 -19.59 -9.74
N ARG A 117 15.19 -19.80 -8.44
CA ARG A 117 13.89 -20.25 -7.91
C ARG A 117 13.25 -19.16 -7.06
N PRO A 118 11.95 -18.89 -7.23
CA PRO A 118 11.24 -17.99 -6.33
C PRO A 118 11.24 -18.54 -4.90
N LEU A 119 11.38 -17.63 -3.93
CA LEU A 119 11.16 -17.93 -2.52
C LEU A 119 9.68 -18.20 -2.30
N ILE A 120 9.34 -19.40 -1.83
CA ILE A 120 7.97 -19.75 -1.46
C ILE A 120 7.70 -19.29 -0.03
N LEU A 121 6.69 -18.44 0.13
CA LEU A 121 6.30 -17.86 1.41
C LEU A 121 4.86 -18.29 1.76
N ALA A 122 4.66 -18.76 3.00
CA ALA A 122 3.33 -19.04 3.50
C ALA A 122 2.47 -17.75 3.59
N ARG A 123 1.16 -17.88 3.77
CA ARG A 123 0.29 -16.74 4.08
C ARG A 123 0.25 -16.47 5.58
N ASN A 124 -0.15 -15.27 5.95
CA ASN A 124 -0.37 -14.80 7.32
C ASN A 124 0.84 -14.99 8.24
N ASN A 125 2.04 -14.69 7.72
CA ASN A 125 3.27 -14.83 8.50
C ASN A 125 3.31 -13.86 9.68
N THR A 126 4.02 -14.27 10.72
CA THR A 126 4.35 -13.45 11.87
C THR A 126 5.51 -12.51 11.55
N GLU A 127 5.70 -11.49 12.39
CA GLU A 127 6.85 -10.61 12.32
C GLU A 127 8.18 -11.37 12.36
N GLU A 128 8.31 -12.26 13.35
CA GLU A 128 9.49 -13.11 13.54
C GLU A 128 9.75 -14.00 12.32
N THR A 129 8.70 -14.60 11.75
CA THR A 129 8.85 -15.45 10.56
C THR A 129 9.37 -14.64 9.38
N LEU A 130 8.82 -13.46 9.10
CA LEU A 130 9.29 -12.62 7.99
C LEU A 130 10.73 -12.15 8.20
N LEU A 131 11.08 -11.72 9.41
CA LEU A 131 12.46 -11.31 9.73
C LEU A 131 13.44 -12.46 9.54
N ASN A 132 13.10 -13.66 9.99
CA ASN A 132 13.94 -14.86 9.85
C ASN A 132 14.10 -15.27 8.39
N VAL A 133 13.01 -15.28 7.62
CA VAL A 133 13.00 -15.66 6.20
C VAL A 133 13.81 -14.68 5.35
N PHE A 134 13.70 -13.38 5.61
CA PHE A 134 14.41 -12.36 4.83
C PHE A 134 15.81 -12.01 5.36
N SER A 135 16.21 -12.52 6.53
CA SER A 135 17.54 -12.30 7.11
C SER A 135 18.71 -12.68 6.18
N PRO A 136 18.68 -13.83 5.46
CA PRO A 136 19.72 -14.18 4.50
C PRO A 136 19.80 -13.25 3.28
N TYR A 137 18.72 -12.50 3.00
CA TYR A 137 18.56 -11.69 1.80
C TYR A 137 18.75 -10.19 2.04
N LYS A 138 19.34 -9.78 3.16
CA LYS A 138 19.63 -8.36 3.50
C LYS A 138 20.40 -7.62 2.39
N ASN A 139 21.28 -8.31 1.68
CA ASN A 139 22.10 -7.73 0.62
C ASN A 139 21.38 -7.66 -0.75
N ILE A 140 20.26 -8.38 -0.92
CA ILE A 140 19.44 -8.29 -2.13
C ILE A 140 18.73 -6.94 -2.15
N LYS A 141 18.76 -6.27 -3.31
CA LYS A 141 18.22 -4.90 -3.43
C LYS A 141 16.71 -4.88 -3.56
N ILE A 142 16.13 -5.82 -4.30
CA ILE A 142 14.69 -5.85 -4.61
C ILE A 142 14.07 -7.15 -4.09
N LEU A 143 12.98 -7.02 -3.32
CA LEU A 143 12.10 -8.15 -3.00
C LEU A 143 10.84 -7.99 -3.85
N GLN A 144 10.64 -8.87 -4.83
CA GLN A 144 9.53 -8.79 -5.76
C GLN A 144 8.49 -9.85 -5.40
N PHE A 145 7.40 -9.40 -4.79
CA PHE A 145 6.28 -10.27 -4.45
C PHE A 145 5.34 -10.43 -5.66
N SER A 146 5.00 -11.67 -6.01
CA SER A 146 3.94 -11.94 -7.02
C SER A 146 2.56 -11.50 -6.52
N SER A 147 2.35 -11.60 -5.21
CA SER A 147 1.23 -11.03 -4.47
C SER A 147 1.70 -10.70 -3.06
N ILE A 148 1.15 -9.63 -2.49
CA ILE A 148 1.40 -9.22 -1.10
C ILE A 148 0.17 -9.42 -0.21
N VAL A 149 -0.97 -9.78 -0.81
CA VAL A 149 -2.22 -10.00 -0.08
C VAL A 149 -2.01 -11.12 0.93
N ASP A 150 -2.29 -10.85 2.19
CA ASP A 150 -2.16 -11.81 3.29
C ASP A 150 -0.72 -12.34 3.46
N ALA A 151 0.31 -11.62 3.01
CA ALA A 151 1.71 -12.01 3.27
C ALA A 151 2.11 -11.85 4.75
N PHE A 152 1.49 -10.88 5.43
CA PHE A 152 1.80 -10.51 6.81
C PHE A 152 0.50 -10.36 7.60
N ARG A 153 0.46 -10.96 8.79
CA ARG A 153 -0.74 -10.95 9.64
C ARG A 153 -0.89 -9.70 10.51
N GLY A 154 0.16 -8.87 10.63
CA GLY A 154 0.20 -7.70 11.52
C GLY A 154 1.30 -7.77 12.57
N PHE A 155 1.55 -6.64 13.24
CA PHE A 155 2.60 -6.51 14.25
C PHE A 155 2.21 -7.25 15.54
N ALA A 156 3.18 -7.90 16.20
CA ALA A 156 2.93 -8.64 17.43
C ALA A 156 2.65 -7.71 18.63
N ASP A 157 3.33 -6.56 18.66
CA ASP A 157 3.14 -5.52 19.67
C ASP A 157 1.99 -4.59 19.25
N ALA A 158 0.96 -4.49 20.11
CA ALA A 158 -0.22 -3.68 19.84
C ALA A 158 0.06 -2.17 19.78
N ALA A 159 1.06 -1.67 20.51
CA ALA A 159 1.47 -0.28 20.44
C ALA A 159 2.17 0.03 19.10
N VAL A 160 3.00 -0.88 18.60
CA VAL A 160 3.59 -0.76 17.25
C VAL A 160 2.51 -0.80 16.17
N GLU A 161 1.57 -1.74 16.26
CA GLU A 161 0.42 -1.83 15.36
C GLU A 161 -0.39 -0.52 15.37
N THR A 162 -0.72 0.01 16.56
CA THR A 162 -1.49 1.25 16.69
C THR A 162 -0.79 2.43 15.99
N LYS A 163 0.49 2.63 16.27
CA LYS A 163 1.30 3.69 15.64
C LYS A 163 1.36 3.56 14.12
N PHE A 164 1.58 2.34 13.62
CA PHE A 164 1.56 2.06 12.19
C PHE A 164 0.19 2.38 11.58
N ARG A 165 -0.91 1.97 12.24
CA ARG A 165 -2.27 2.25 11.78
C ARG A 165 -2.53 3.74 11.69
N ASP A 166 -2.12 4.51 12.70
CA ASP A 166 -2.33 5.96 12.73
C ASP A 166 -1.50 6.68 11.67
N ARG A 167 -0.32 6.15 11.33
CA ARG A 167 0.48 6.62 10.18
C ARG A 167 -0.24 6.36 8.85
N VAL A 168 -0.56 5.11 8.55
CA VAL A 168 -1.06 4.75 7.20
C VAL A 168 -2.50 5.13 6.97
N LYS A 169 -3.29 5.36 8.02
CA LYS A 169 -4.55 6.09 7.92
C LYS A 169 -4.26 7.39 7.18
N ARG A 170 -3.33 8.23 7.66
CA ARG A 170 -3.01 9.56 7.11
C ARG A 170 -2.58 9.61 5.65
N TYR A 171 -2.25 8.48 5.06
CA TYR A 171 -1.73 8.40 3.69
C TYR A 171 -2.81 8.42 2.63
N VAL A 172 -4.07 8.15 2.98
CA VAL A 172 -5.16 8.03 2.00
C VAL A 172 -5.91 9.35 1.87
N GLY A 173 -6.28 9.70 0.63
CA GLY A 173 -6.95 10.95 0.34
C GLY A 173 -8.45 10.83 0.10
N ILE A 174 -9.00 11.88 -0.48
CA ILE A 174 -10.38 11.92 -0.93
C ILE A 174 -10.58 11.08 -2.20
N TRP A 175 -11.81 10.60 -2.39
CA TRP A 175 -12.28 9.91 -3.57
C TRP A 175 -13.66 10.41 -3.97
N CYS A 176 -13.96 10.27 -5.26
CA CYS A 176 -15.26 10.38 -5.91
C CYS A 176 -16.50 9.93 -5.09
N CYS A 177 -17.73 10.27 -5.47
CA CYS A 177 -18.26 11.44 -6.18
C CYS A 177 -19.78 11.31 -6.16
N VAL A 178 -20.44 12.25 -5.51
CA VAL A 178 -21.89 12.36 -5.53
C VAL A 178 -22.23 13.68 -6.21
N GLU A 179 -22.82 13.56 -7.39
CA GLU A 179 -23.26 14.70 -8.18
C GLU A 179 -24.31 15.53 -7.42
N PHE A 180 -24.39 16.83 -7.72
CA PHE A 180 -25.31 17.77 -7.09
C PHE A 180 -25.13 17.93 -5.57
N ARG A 181 -23.92 17.70 -5.07
CA ARG A 181 -23.51 18.03 -3.70
C ARG A 181 -22.34 19.00 -3.69
N GLU A 182 -22.35 19.91 -2.73
CA GLU A 182 -21.20 20.78 -2.44
C GLU A 182 -20.00 19.92 -2.00
N ILE A 183 -20.20 19.06 -1.00
CA ILE A 183 -19.24 18.04 -0.57
C ILE A 183 -19.63 16.72 -1.24
N GLY A 184 -19.05 16.48 -2.41
CA GLY A 184 -19.35 15.31 -3.22
C GLY A 184 -18.37 14.17 -3.06
N HIS A 185 -17.29 14.34 -2.30
CA HIS A 185 -16.26 13.34 -2.13
C HIS A 185 -16.47 12.50 -0.86
N ILE A 186 -15.82 11.36 -0.80
CA ILE A 186 -15.68 10.48 0.36
C ILE A 186 -14.21 10.42 0.73
N TYR A 187 -13.90 10.01 1.95
CA TYR A 187 -12.51 9.68 2.31
C TYR A 187 -12.26 8.20 2.06
N TYR A 188 -11.13 7.88 1.42
CA TYR A 188 -10.64 6.51 1.44
C TYR A 188 -10.39 6.08 2.88
N ASP A 189 -10.56 4.79 3.14
CA ASP A 189 -10.24 4.18 4.41
C ASP A 189 -9.26 3.05 4.16
N MET A 190 -8.04 3.16 4.71
CA MET A 190 -7.02 2.11 4.55
C MET A 190 -7.49 0.75 5.14
N TYR A 191 -8.42 0.79 6.09
CA TYR A 191 -8.93 -0.34 6.88
C TYR A 191 -10.39 -0.67 6.60
N TRP A 192 -10.92 -0.24 5.44
CA TRP A 192 -12.32 -0.52 5.04
C TRP A 192 -12.66 -2.02 5.11
N ASP A 193 -11.68 -2.89 4.83
CA ASP A 193 -11.85 -4.35 4.77
C ASP A 193 -12.02 -5.00 6.15
N GLU A 194 -11.69 -4.29 7.23
CA GLU A 194 -11.85 -4.75 8.62
C GLU A 194 -13.19 -4.32 9.24
N LYS A 195 -14.02 -3.57 8.49
CA LYS A 195 -15.26 -2.96 8.98
C LYS A 195 -16.47 -3.65 8.35
N PRO A 196 -17.18 -4.54 9.08
CA PRO A 196 -18.36 -5.22 8.56
C PRO A 196 -19.43 -4.23 8.10
N GLY A 197 -19.91 -4.40 6.86
CA GLY A 197 -20.96 -3.54 6.29
C GLY A 197 -20.54 -2.10 6.01
N TRP A 198 -19.24 -1.78 6.05
CA TRP A 198 -18.75 -0.43 5.76
C TRP A 198 -19.14 0.00 4.36
N LYS A 199 -19.62 1.24 4.27
CA LYS A 199 -19.94 1.92 3.01
C LYS A 199 -19.36 3.32 3.07
N PRO A 200 -18.72 3.79 1.99
CA PRO A 200 -18.28 5.15 1.95
C PRO A 200 -19.48 6.08 1.78
N HIS A 201 -19.53 7.14 2.57
CA HIS A 201 -20.54 8.18 2.48
C HIS A 201 -19.84 9.54 2.48
N PRO A 202 -20.31 10.51 1.67
CA PRO A 202 -19.80 11.87 1.76
C PRO A 202 -20.09 12.47 3.13
N PRO A 203 -19.22 13.35 3.63
CA PRO A 203 -19.53 14.20 4.79
C PRO A 203 -20.91 14.86 4.64
N GLN A 204 -21.63 14.99 5.74
CA GLN A 204 -22.98 15.59 5.73
C GLN A 204 -22.92 17.12 5.74
N ASN A 205 -21.90 17.69 6.38
CA ASN A 205 -21.66 19.11 6.54
C ASN A 205 -20.15 19.40 6.45
N ARG A 206 -19.77 20.68 6.50
CA ARG A 206 -18.36 21.11 6.38
C ARG A 206 -17.55 20.76 7.62
N GLU A 207 -18.19 20.67 8.78
CA GLU A 207 -17.56 20.31 10.04
C GLU A 207 -17.09 18.85 10.03
N ASP A 208 -17.82 17.98 9.32
CA ASP A 208 -17.48 16.57 9.10
C ASP A 208 -16.53 16.36 7.90
N ASP A 209 -16.24 17.42 7.13
CA ASP A 209 -15.39 17.37 5.95
C ASP A 209 -13.91 17.43 6.31
N HIS A 210 -13.47 16.38 6.98
CA HIS A 210 -12.08 16.13 7.28
C HIS A 210 -11.77 14.65 7.13
N PRO A 211 -10.50 14.29 6.87
CA PRO A 211 -10.12 12.89 6.86
C PRO A 211 -10.43 12.22 8.21
N PRO A 212 -10.64 10.89 8.24
CA PRO A 212 -11.03 10.15 9.45
C PRO A 212 -9.87 9.96 10.46
N TRP A 213 -8.99 10.95 10.59
CA TRP A 213 -7.99 10.99 11.64
C TRP A 213 -8.69 11.27 12.97
N PRO A 214 -8.31 10.59 14.06
CA PRO A 214 -8.78 10.93 15.41
C PRO A 214 -8.28 12.32 15.85
#